data_AF-A0A7S2HGZ1-F1
#
_entry.id   AF-A0A7S2HGZ1-F1
#
_cell.length_a   1.000
_cell.length_b   1.000
_cell.length_c   1.000
_cell.angle_alpha   90.00
_cell.angle_beta   90.00
_cell.angle_gamma   90.00
#
_symmetry.space_group_name_H-M   'P 1'
#
loop_
_entity.id
_entity.type
_entity.pdbx_description
1 polymer ?
#
loop_
_entity_poly.entity_id
_entity_poly.type
_entity_poly.pdbx_seq_one_letter_code
_entity_poly.pdbx_strand_id
1 'polypeptide(L)'
;KMIEHKLPVIFNHTIPYRQAALNLMGRSKDPLNLNGEAMDEDKVLKYALESRRMVLANSIYHLRSWLAYIFCDYELASKMAEESKLVDTHWSVSSLPPFLRANHVFLDGLISFALAQNTNEEKWRTLAISATKKFEGFVNHAPSNFKHKYLLLRAESEFLSRNIADAPMHYDAAIKTAGENGFIQDQAIAYERAGVFHFSVGNSSLASQYYGKAHASYLTWGACCKAEHLCQHSPI
;
A
#
# COMPACT_ATOMS: atom_id res chain seq x y z
N LYS A 1 30.16 30.80 26.93
CA LYS A 1 29.43 29.52 26.95
C LYS A 1 28.12 29.71 26.21
N MET A 2 28.14 29.58 24.88
CA MET A 2 26.93 29.57 24.07
C MET A 2 26.23 28.24 24.32
N ILE A 3 25.00 28.32 24.80
CA ILE A 3 24.10 27.18 24.88
C ILE A 3 23.68 26.90 23.43
N GLU A 4 24.24 25.85 22.83
CA GLU A 4 23.75 25.30 21.56
C GLU A 4 22.33 24.76 21.76
N HIS A 5 21.34 25.63 21.68
CA HIS A 5 19.96 25.23 21.38
C HIS A 5 19.83 24.95 19.88
N LYS A 6 20.49 23.89 19.37
CA LYS A 6 20.11 23.29 18.08
C LYS A 6 18.95 22.32 18.33
N LEU A 7 17.76 22.87 18.56
CA LEU A 7 16.52 22.09 18.48
C LEU A 7 16.36 21.59 17.02
N PRO A 8 16.04 20.30 16.80
CA PRO A 8 16.23 19.64 15.52
C PRO A 8 15.16 20.07 14.52
N VAL A 9 15.54 21.00 13.64
CA VAL A 9 14.75 21.46 12.48
C VAL A 9 14.59 20.34 11.42
N ILE A 10 15.22 19.17 11.60
CA ILE A 10 15.56 18.26 10.49
C ILE A 10 14.66 17.00 10.41
N PHE A 11 13.62 16.81 11.23
CA PHE A 11 12.65 15.71 11.03
C PHE A 11 11.26 16.24 10.65
N ASN A 12 11.13 16.69 9.40
CA ASN A 12 9.85 17.03 8.79
C ASN A 12 9.11 15.75 8.36
N HIS A 13 7.77 15.78 8.32
CA HIS A 13 6.91 14.66 7.93
C HIS A 13 7.17 14.17 6.50
N THR A 14 7.93 14.91 5.70
CA THR A 14 8.30 14.58 4.32
C THR A 14 9.48 13.60 4.20
N ILE A 15 10.30 13.45 5.25
CA ILE A 15 11.51 12.63 5.19
C ILE A 15 11.24 11.13 4.99
N PRO A 16 10.27 10.52 5.70
CA PRO A 16 9.86 9.14 5.42
C PRO A 16 9.46 8.92 3.97
N TYR A 17 8.71 9.87 3.37
CA TYR A 17 8.29 9.78 1.97
C TYR A 17 9.47 9.90 1.00
N ARG A 18 10.44 10.78 1.28
CA ARG A 18 11.68 10.85 0.49
C ARG A 18 12.42 9.53 0.53
N GLN A 19 12.55 8.92 1.70
CA GLN A 19 13.23 7.63 1.82
C GLN A 19 12.46 6.51 1.11
N ALA A 20 11.13 6.46 1.25
CA ALA A 20 10.31 5.48 0.52
C ALA A 20 10.43 5.64 -1.01
N ALA A 21 10.49 6.88 -1.53
CA ALA A 21 10.75 7.11 -2.94
C ALA A 21 12.13 6.59 -3.37
N LEU A 22 13.17 6.82 -2.56
CA LEU A 22 14.51 6.28 -2.82
C LEU A 22 14.52 4.73 -2.83
N ASN A 23 13.77 4.09 -1.93
CA ASN A 23 13.61 2.64 -1.92
C ASN A 23 13.02 2.13 -3.24
N LEU A 24 11.92 2.73 -3.70
CA LEU A 24 11.27 2.37 -4.96
C LEU A 24 12.17 2.58 -6.19
N MET A 25 13.02 3.60 -6.14
CA MET A 25 14.00 3.90 -7.19
C MET A 25 15.22 2.97 -7.18
N GLY A 26 15.32 2.02 -6.23
CA GLY A 26 16.48 1.14 -6.11
C GLY A 26 17.70 1.81 -5.48
N ARG A 27 17.51 2.92 -4.75
CA ARG A 27 18.59 3.68 -4.09
C ARG A 27 18.76 3.31 -2.61
N SER A 28 18.28 2.13 -2.21
CA SER A 28 18.37 1.59 -0.86
C SER A 28 18.76 0.11 -0.92
N LYS A 29 19.45 -0.37 0.13
CA LYS A 29 19.89 -1.78 0.20
C LYS A 29 18.73 -2.74 0.45
N ASP A 30 17.77 -2.31 1.26
CA ASP A 30 16.56 -3.06 1.59
C ASP A 30 15.36 -2.14 1.33
N PRO A 31 14.48 -2.48 0.38
CA PRO A 31 13.33 -1.65 0.06
C PRO A 31 12.23 -1.68 1.13
N LEU A 32 12.26 -2.61 2.10
CA LEU A 32 11.21 -2.84 3.09
C LEU A 32 11.35 -2.04 4.39
N ASN A 33 12.51 -1.41 4.60
CA ASN A 33 12.77 -0.52 5.72
C ASN A 33 13.12 0.88 5.23
N LEU A 34 12.94 1.88 6.08
CA LEU A 34 13.20 3.28 5.75
C LEU A 34 14.60 3.70 6.20
N ASN A 35 15.60 2.82 6.14
CA ASN A 35 17.00 3.20 6.37
C ASN A 35 17.70 3.54 5.06
N GLY A 36 18.32 4.71 4.99
CA GLY A 36 19.08 5.10 3.81
C GLY A 36 19.58 6.55 3.85
N GLU A 37 19.75 7.11 2.65
CA GLU A 37 20.29 8.46 2.44
C GLU A 37 19.49 9.55 3.18
N ALA A 38 18.16 9.41 3.26
CA ALA A 38 17.29 10.45 3.80
C ALA A 38 17.04 10.30 5.30
N MET A 39 17.12 9.09 5.87
CA MET A 39 16.89 8.87 7.31
C MET A 39 17.42 7.53 7.84
N ASP A 40 17.51 7.48 9.17
CA ASP A 40 17.69 6.27 9.99
C ASP A 40 16.34 6.00 10.69
N GLU A 41 15.68 4.91 10.32
CA GLU A 41 14.31 4.60 10.74
C GLU A 41 14.19 4.52 12.26
N ASP A 42 15.09 3.78 12.91
CA ASP A 42 15.04 3.55 14.35
C ASP A 42 15.20 4.85 15.13
N LYS A 43 16.15 5.71 14.73
CA LYS A 43 16.36 7.02 15.37
C LYS A 43 15.16 7.94 15.18
N VAL A 44 14.61 8.02 13.97
CA VAL A 44 13.48 8.92 13.67
C VAL A 44 12.20 8.43 14.33
N LEU A 45 11.93 7.14 14.32
CA LEU A 45 10.76 6.55 14.96
C LEU A 45 10.82 6.72 16.48
N LYS A 46 11.98 6.44 17.09
CA LYS A 46 12.19 6.68 18.53
C LYS A 46 11.94 8.14 18.89
N TYR A 47 12.53 9.07 18.13
CA TYR A 47 12.29 10.50 18.32
C TYR A 47 10.80 10.87 18.19
N ALA A 48 10.11 10.32 17.18
CA ALA A 48 8.69 10.59 16.93
C ALA A 48 7.81 10.13 18.10
N LEU A 49 8.07 8.95 18.65
CA LEU A 49 7.33 8.40 19.78
C LEU A 49 7.61 9.18 21.08
N GLU A 50 8.89 9.40 21.42
CA GLU A 50 9.30 10.11 22.65
C GLU A 50 8.84 11.58 22.64
N SER A 51 8.88 12.23 21.47
CA SER A 51 8.46 13.64 21.32
C SER A 51 6.99 13.82 20.96
N ARG A 52 6.19 12.75 21.03
CA ARG A 52 4.75 12.73 20.72
C ARG A 52 4.39 13.27 19.32
N ARG A 53 5.26 13.09 18.32
CA ARG A 53 5.01 13.44 16.91
C ARG A 53 4.26 12.31 16.19
N MET A 54 2.99 12.14 16.52
CA MET A 54 2.16 11.01 16.07
C MET A 54 2.03 10.91 14.55
N VAL A 55 1.89 12.04 13.85
CA VAL A 55 1.83 12.06 12.38
C VAL A 55 3.12 11.50 11.75
N LEU A 56 4.28 11.79 12.35
CA LEU A 56 5.56 11.28 11.88
C LEU A 56 5.66 9.77 12.13
N ALA A 57 5.35 9.30 13.34
CA ALA A 57 5.34 7.87 13.65
C ALA A 57 4.38 7.09 12.74
N ASN A 58 3.16 7.58 12.55
CA ASN A 58 2.19 6.97 11.65
C ASN A 58 2.65 6.98 10.20
N SER A 59 3.31 8.04 9.72
CA SER A 59 3.84 8.05 8.35
C SER A 59 4.92 6.98 8.14
N ILE A 60 5.75 6.72 9.14
CA ILE A 60 6.77 5.66 9.10
C ILE A 60 6.09 4.30 9.00
N TYR A 61 5.20 3.97 9.94
CA TYR A 61 4.50 2.68 9.93
C TYR A 61 3.65 2.47 8.67
N HIS A 62 2.96 3.51 8.20
CA HIS A 62 2.18 3.44 6.98
C HIS A 62 3.05 3.14 5.76
N LEU A 63 4.16 3.86 5.59
CA LEU A 63 5.06 3.65 4.47
C LEU A 63 5.73 2.28 4.54
N ARG A 64 6.09 1.80 5.72
CA ARG A 64 6.59 0.43 5.89
C ARG A 64 5.55 -0.62 5.51
N SER A 65 4.31 -0.44 5.96
CA SER A 65 3.20 -1.32 5.61
C SER A 65 2.98 -1.35 4.10
N TRP A 66 3.01 -0.18 3.47
CA TRP A 66 2.81 -0.04 2.04
C TRP A 66 3.97 -0.64 1.22
N LEU A 67 5.23 -0.37 1.60
CA LEU A 67 6.41 -0.99 0.99
C LEU A 67 6.34 -2.53 1.11
N ALA A 68 6.07 -3.05 2.30
CA ALA A 68 5.92 -4.48 2.52
C ALA A 68 4.81 -5.08 1.62
N TYR A 69 3.65 -4.42 1.52
CA TYR A 69 2.56 -4.89 0.67
C TYR A 69 2.96 -4.95 -0.82
N ILE A 70 3.52 -3.86 -1.37
CA ILE A 70 3.88 -3.84 -2.79
C ILE A 70 5.01 -4.82 -3.11
N PHE A 71 5.88 -5.14 -2.16
CA PHE A 71 6.91 -6.18 -2.30
C PHE A 71 6.43 -7.57 -1.83
N CYS A 72 5.12 -7.74 -1.66
CA CYS A 72 4.46 -9.01 -1.36
C CYS A 72 4.78 -9.66 -0.01
N ASP A 73 5.35 -8.93 0.96
CA ASP A 73 5.50 -9.36 2.35
C ASP A 73 4.26 -8.93 3.16
N TYR A 74 3.19 -9.71 3.04
CA TYR A 74 1.89 -9.37 3.61
C TYR A 74 1.85 -9.48 5.14
N GLU A 75 2.65 -10.38 5.71
CA GLU A 75 2.84 -10.54 7.14
C GLU A 75 3.47 -9.27 7.75
N LEU A 76 4.59 -8.79 7.19
CA LEU A 76 5.21 -7.53 7.62
C LEU A 76 4.25 -6.35 7.38
N ALA A 77 3.55 -6.33 6.23
CA ALA A 77 2.59 -5.28 5.92
C ALA A 77 1.50 -5.17 7.00
N SER A 78 0.94 -6.30 7.42
CA SER A 78 -0.08 -6.35 8.47
C SER A 78 0.47 -5.94 9.83
N LYS A 79 1.68 -6.37 10.19
CA LYS A 79 2.34 -6.00 11.44
C LYS A 79 2.54 -4.48 11.51
N MET A 80 3.03 -3.85 10.45
CA MET A 80 3.25 -2.40 10.42
C MET A 80 1.92 -1.61 10.43
N ALA A 81 0.87 -2.15 9.80
CA ALA A 81 -0.46 -1.56 9.88
C ALA A 81 -1.04 -1.61 11.31
N GLU A 82 -0.80 -2.70 12.05
CA GLU A 82 -1.17 -2.84 13.47
C GLU A 82 -0.44 -1.82 14.34
N GLU A 83 0.88 -1.67 14.18
CA GLU A 83 1.68 -0.68 14.91
C GLU A 83 1.15 0.75 14.70
N SER A 84 0.77 1.10 13.48
CA SER A 84 0.16 2.41 13.20
C SER A 84 -1.16 2.62 13.97
N LYS A 85 -1.99 1.58 14.12
CA LYS A 85 -3.26 1.67 14.90
C LYS A 85 -3.00 1.79 16.40
N LEU A 86 -1.94 1.16 16.91
CA LEU A 86 -1.53 1.26 18.32
C LEU A 86 -1.08 2.67 18.67
N VAL A 87 -0.41 3.38 17.75
CA VAL A 87 -0.06 4.80 17.93
C VAL A 87 -1.31 5.65 18.17
N ASP A 88 -2.35 5.51 17.35
CA ASP A 88 -3.59 6.27 17.52
C ASP A 88 -4.33 5.90 18.81
N THR A 89 -4.34 4.62 19.18
CA THR A 89 -5.03 4.11 20.37
C THR A 89 -4.35 4.55 21.67
N HIS A 90 -3.03 4.44 21.73
CA HIS A 90 -2.25 4.76 22.93
C HIS A 90 -2.38 6.24 23.34
N TRP A 91 -2.61 7.14 22.38
CA TRP A 91 -2.67 8.57 22.63
C TRP A 91 -4.09 9.16 22.51
N SER A 92 -5.11 8.34 22.24
CA SER A 92 -6.52 8.76 22.11
C SER A 92 -6.74 9.95 21.16
N VAL A 93 -5.92 10.07 20.12
CA VAL A 93 -6.00 11.15 19.12
C VAL A 93 -6.15 10.51 17.75
N SER A 94 -7.19 10.90 17.00
CA SER A 94 -7.24 10.61 15.57
C SER A 94 -6.25 11.53 14.88
N SER A 95 -5.00 11.08 14.78
CA SER A 95 -3.90 11.91 14.31
C SER A 95 -3.84 12.00 12.77
N LEU A 96 -4.57 11.11 12.07
CA LEU A 96 -4.57 11.03 10.63
C LEU A 96 -5.63 11.93 9.99
N PRO A 97 -5.23 12.88 9.13
CA PRO A 97 -6.13 13.57 8.23
C PRO A 97 -7.06 12.62 7.45
N PRO A 98 -8.29 13.04 7.12
CA PRO A 98 -9.27 12.19 6.43
C PRO A 98 -8.76 11.52 5.14
N PHE A 99 -7.94 12.23 4.35
CA PHE A 99 -7.36 11.68 3.11
C PHE A 99 -6.34 10.56 3.38
N LEU A 100 -5.54 10.66 4.45
CA LEU A 100 -4.62 9.58 4.84
C LEU A 100 -5.42 8.39 5.35
N ARG A 101 -6.52 8.61 6.08
CA ARG A 101 -7.38 7.52 6.56
C ARG A 101 -7.91 6.65 5.42
N ALA A 102 -8.32 7.24 4.29
CA ALA A 102 -8.78 6.47 3.15
C ALA A 102 -7.68 5.56 2.58
N ASN A 103 -6.44 6.04 2.49
CA ASN A 103 -5.30 5.24 2.04
C ASN A 103 -4.96 4.11 3.02
N HIS A 104 -5.04 4.35 4.34
CA HIS A 104 -4.88 3.29 5.34
C HIS A 104 -5.96 2.22 5.20
N VAL A 105 -7.23 2.60 5.08
CA VAL A 105 -8.34 1.63 4.90
C VAL A 105 -8.16 0.82 3.61
N PHE A 106 -7.69 1.45 2.54
CA PHE A 106 -7.45 0.77 1.27
C PHE A 106 -6.35 -0.28 1.39
N LEU A 107 -5.21 0.12 1.96
CA LEU A 107 -4.07 -0.75 2.18
C LEU A 107 -4.42 -1.90 3.13
N ASP A 108 -5.09 -1.62 4.25
CA ASP A 108 -5.59 -2.64 5.18
C ASP A 108 -6.49 -3.66 4.47
N GLY A 109 -7.38 -3.20 3.59
CA GLY A 109 -8.26 -4.07 2.80
C GLY A 109 -7.47 -4.99 1.89
N LEU A 110 -6.50 -4.45 1.14
CA LEU A 110 -5.64 -5.21 0.25
C LEU A 110 -4.77 -6.24 0.99
N ILE A 111 -4.15 -5.85 2.11
CA ILE A 111 -3.40 -6.76 2.99
C ILE A 111 -4.31 -7.88 3.49
N SER A 112 -5.52 -7.53 3.95
CA SER A 112 -6.48 -8.49 4.46
C SER A 112 -6.95 -9.47 3.39
N PHE A 113 -7.17 -9.03 2.15
CA PHE A 113 -7.48 -9.93 1.03
C PHE A 113 -6.33 -10.89 0.73
N ALA A 114 -5.09 -10.40 0.68
CA ALA A 114 -3.92 -11.24 0.45
C ALA A 114 -3.74 -12.29 1.56
N LEU A 115 -3.87 -11.89 2.83
CA LEU A 115 -3.77 -12.82 3.96
C LEU A 115 -4.95 -13.79 4.03
N ALA A 116 -6.16 -13.35 3.68
CA ALA A 116 -7.33 -14.23 3.59
C ALA A 116 -7.23 -15.30 2.48
N GLN A 117 -6.45 -15.02 1.42
CA GLN A 117 -6.16 -16.01 0.36
C GLN A 117 -5.12 -17.04 0.81
N ASN A 118 -4.16 -16.63 1.63
CA ASN A 118 -3.04 -17.47 2.08
C ASN A 118 -3.27 -18.19 3.41
N THR A 119 -4.30 -17.80 4.16
CA THR A 119 -4.60 -18.34 5.49
C THR A 119 -6.08 -18.72 5.61
N ASN A 120 -6.41 -19.56 6.60
CA ASN A 120 -7.80 -19.90 6.92
C ASN A 120 -8.40 -19.03 8.06
N GLU A 121 -7.76 -17.92 8.40
CA GLU A 121 -8.21 -17.06 9.49
C GLU A 121 -9.37 -16.14 9.07
N GLU A 122 -10.54 -16.34 9.67
CA GLU A 122 -11.76 -15.59 9.35
C GLU A 122 -11.66 -14.08 9.63
N LYS A 123 -10.76 -13.69 10.53
CA LYS A 123 -10.49 -12.28 10.85
C LYS A 123 -10.13 -11.48 9.60
N TRP A 124 -9.34 -12.06 8.69
CA TRP A 124 -8.88 -11.37 7.47
C TRP A 124 -10.03 -11.16 6.49
N ARG A 125 -10.91 -12.16 6.32
CA ARG A 125 -12.12 -12.00 5.50
C ARG A 125 -13.00 -10.86 6.03
N THR A 126 -13.21 -10.85 7.34
CA THR A 126 -14.01 -9.82 8.01
C THR A 126 -13.43 -8.41 7.80
N LEU A 127 -12.11 -8.25 7.98
CA LEU A 127 -11.43 -6.98 7.78
C LEU A 127 -11.47 -6.52 6.32
N ALA A 128 -11.26 -7.44 5.38
CA ALA A 128 -11.31 -7.15 3.95
C ALA A 128 -12.70 -6.65 3.51
N ILE A 129 -13.77 -7.36 3.89
CA ILE A 129 -15.16 -6.97 3.59
C ILE A 129 -15.49 -5.61 4.24
N SER A 130 -15.03 -5.38 5.47
CA SER A 130 -15.21 -4.10 6.17
C SER A 130 -14.56 -2.94 5.41
N ALA A 131 -13.35 -3.13 4.87
CA ALA A 131 -12.66 -2.12 4.06
C ALA A 131 -13.44 -1.82 2.77
N THR A 132 -13.92 -2.85 2.06
CA THR A 132 -14.75 -2.69 0.85
C THR A 132 -16.01 -1.87 1.13
N LYS A 133 -16.72 -2.16 2.23
CA LYS A 133 -17.93 -1.42 2.64
C LYS A 133 -17.64 0.04 3.00
N LYS A 134 -16.51 0.34 3.63
CA LYS A 134 -16.09 1.74 3.89
C LYS A 134 -15.88 2.49 2.57
N PHE A 135 -15.27 1.84 1.58
CA PHE A 135 -15.03 2.45 0.28
C PHE A 135 -16.31 2.71 -0.51
N GLU A 136 -17.33 1.86 -0.39
CA GLU A 136 -18.67 2.12 -0.93
C GLU A 136 -19.19 3.49 -0.46
N GLY A 137 -19.07 3.79 0.84
CA GLY A 137 -19.41 5.09 1.40
C GLY A 137 -18.54 6.24 0.86
N PHE A 138 -17.24 6.01 0.68
CA PHE A 138 -16.31 7.04 0.16
C PHE A 138 -16.60 7.40 -1.31
N VAL A 139 -16.96 6.43 -2.14
CA VAL A 139 -17.32 6.67 -3.55
C VAL A 139 -18.47 7.67 -3.68
N ASN A 140 -19.45 7.63 -2.77
CA ASN A 140 -20.58 8.57 -2.78
C ASN A 140 -20.17 10.04 -2.56
N HIS A 141 -19.00 10.29 -1.95
CA HIS A 141 -18.53 11.64 -1.63
C HIS A 141 -17.53 12.18 -2.67
N ALA A 142 -16.64 11.33 -3.18
CA ALA A 142 -15.61 11.74 -4.13
C ALA A 142 -15.25 10.58 -5.09
N PRO A 143 -16.10 10.29 -6.09
CA PRO A 143 -15.93 9.13 -6.96
C PRO A 143 -14.62 9.18 -7.75
N SER A 144 -14.17 10.35 -8.21
CA SER A 144 -12.88 10.51 -8.91
C SER A 144 -11.68 10.04 -8.08
N ASN A 145 -11.76 10.12 -6.75
CA ASN A 145 -10.66 9.82 -5.84
C ASN A 145 -10.70 8.38 -5.29
N PHE A 146 -11.88 7.76 -5.27
CA PHE A 146 -12.09 6.51 -4.52
C PHE A 146 -12.68 5.38 -5.35
N LYS A 147 -13.24 5.65 -6.54
CA LYS A 147 -13.93 4.62 -7.33
C LYS A 147 -12.98 3.51 -7.78
N HIS A 148 -11.75 3.84 -8.23
CA HIS A 148 -10.77 2.83 -8.64
C HIS A 148 -10.35 1.92 -7.47
N LYS A 149 -10.16 2.50 -6.27
CA LYS A 149 -9.85 1.75 -5.05
C LYS A 149 -10.99 0.81 -4.65
N TYR A 150 -12.24 1.29 -4.70
CA TYR A 150 -13.42 0.48 -4.44
C TYR A 150 -13.54 -0.69 -5.43
N LEU A 151 -13.35 -0.42 -6.73
CA LEU A 151 -13.41 -1.45 -7.76
C LEU A 151 -12.33 -2.52 -7.58
N LEU A 152 -11.11 -2.13 -7.17
CA LEU A 152 -10.05 -3.09 -6.88
C LEU A 152 -10.40 -3.97 -5.67
N LEU A 153 -10.88 -3.37 -4.57
CA LEU A 153 -11.33 -4.13 -3.39
C LEU A 153 -12.50 -5.07 -3.72
N ARG A 154 -13.39 -4.66 -4.63
CA ARG A 154 -14.43 -5.54 -5.17
C ARG A 154 -13.85 -6.71 -5.95
N ALA A 155 -12.90 -6.47 -6.84
CA ALA A 155 -12.24 -7.52 -7.61
C ALA A 155 -11.58 -8.57 -6.70
N GLU A 156 -10.87 -8.12 -5.66
CA GLU A 156 -10.27 -9.02 -4.66
C GLU A 156 -11.32 -9.79 -3.85
N SER A 157 -12.48 -9.18 -3.57
CA SER A 157 -13.60 -9.85 -2.91
C SER A 157 -14.19 -10.98 -3.76
N GLU A 158 -14.39 -10.74 -5.06
CA GLU A 158 -14.84 -11.77 -6.00
C GLU A 158 -13.79 -12.87 -6.13
N PHE A 159 -12.50 -12.51 -6.18
CA PHE A 159 -11.41 -13.47 -6.21
C PHE A 159 -11.40 -14.36 -4.96
N LEU A 160 -11.47 -13.78 -3.77
CA LEU A 160 -11.53 -14.52 -2.51
C LEU A 160 -12.76 -15.45 -2.45
N SER A 161 -13.89 -15.02 -3.02
CA SER A 161 -15.14 -15.79 -3.07
C SER A 161 -15.20 -16.82 -4.21
N ARG A 162 -14.12 -16.92 -5.02
CA ARG A 162 -14.04 -17.76 -6.23
C ARG A 162 -15.11 -17.45 -7.28
N ASN A 163 -15.60 -16.21 -7.33
CA ASN A 163 -16.46 -15.74 -8.41
C ASN A 163 -15.61 -15.30 -9.61
N ILE A 164 -15.23 -16.29 -10.43
CA ILE A 164 -14.30 -16.12 -11.56
C ILE A 164 -14.93 -15.29 -12.71
N ALA A 165 -16.27 -15.23 -12.79
CA ALA A 165 -16.95 -14.53 -13.87
C ALA A 165 -16.86 -13.00 -13.73
N ASP A 166 -17.02 -12.48 -12.52
CA ASP A 166 -17.15 -11.04 -12.29
C ASP A 166 -15.82 -10.36 -11.89
N ALA A 167 -14.86 -11.11 -11.34
CA ALA A 167 -13.57 -10.55 -10.92
C ALA A 167 -12.83 -9.80 -12.04
N PRO A 168 -12.70 -10.34 -13.28
CA PRO A 168 -11.99 -9.66 -14.38
C PRO A 168 -12.58 -8.29 -14.71
N MET A 169 -13.91 -8.18 -14.74
CA MET A 169 -14.60 -6.92 -15.05
C MET A 169 -14.28 -5.83 -14.02
N HIS A 170 -14.17 -6.19 -12.75
CA HIS A 170 -13.82 -5.25 -11.69
C HIS A 170 -12.34 -4.84 -11.73
N TYR A 171 -11.43 -5.77 -12.05
CA TYR A 171 -10.02 -5.42 -12.28
C TYR A 171 -9.86 -4.43 -13.42
N ASP A 172 -10.46 -4.71 -14.58
CA ASP A 172 -10.39 -3.82 -15.76
C ASP A 172 -10.99 -2.44 -15.47
N ALA A 173 -12.11 -2.40 -14.74
CA ALA A 173 -12.75 -1.15 -14.35
C ALA A 173 -11.87 -0.35 -13.36
N ALA A 174 -11.21 -1.02 -12.42
CA ALA A 174 -10.27 -0.38 -11.49
C ALA A 174 -9.07 0.22 -12.22
N ILE A 175 -8.46 -0.56 -13.12
CA ILE A 175 -7.33 -0.15 -13.96
C ILE A 175 -7.69 1.08 -14.80
N LYS A 176 -8.83 1.02 -15.52
CA LYS A 176 -9.29 2.12 -16.37
C LYS A 176 -9.54 3.37 -15.55
N THR A 177 -10.29 3.25 -14.46
CA THR A 177 -10.64 4.40 -13.62
C THR A 177 -9.40 5.03 -12.97
N ALA A 178 -8.43 4.22 -12.53
CA ALA A 178 -7.17 4.73 -11.98
C ALA A 178 -6.38 5.52 -13.03
N GLY A 179 -6.28 4.99 -14.25
CA GLY A 179 -5.61 5.67 -15.37
C GLY A 179 -6.28 6.98 -15.77
N GLU A 180 -7.60 7.00 -15.92
CA GLU A 180 -8.38 8.20 -16.27
C GLU A 180 -8.24 9.33 -15.25
N ASN A 181 -8.04 9.00 -13.97
CA ASN A 181 -7.88 9.97 -12.89
C ASN A 181 -6.41 10.21 -12.48
N GLY A 182 -5.44 9.65 -13.22
CA GLY A 182 -4.01 9.89 -13.00
C GLY A 182 -3.39 9.19 -11.78
N PHE A 183 -4.04 8.16 -11.22
CA PHE A 183 -3.50 7.38 -10.09
C PHE A 183 -2.61 6.25 -10.58
N ILE A 184 -1.45 6.60 -11.14
CA ILE A 184 -0.52 5.64 -11.77
C ILE A 184 -0.07 4.50 -10.82
N GLN A 185 0.15 4.81 -9.55
CA GLN A 185 0.55 3.82 -8.55
C GLN A 185 -0.57 2.80 -8.28
N ASP A 186 -1.82 3.26 -8.22
CA ASP A 186 -2.97 2.37 -8.01
C ASP A 186 -3.27 1.56 -9.28
N GLN A 187 -3.05 2.15 -10.47
CA GLN A 187 -3.16 1.46 -11.74
C GLN A 187 -2.13 0.33 -11.86
N ALA A 188 -0.87 0.56 -11.48
CA ALA A 188 0.18 -0.45 -11.47
C ALA A 188 -0.18 -1.62 -10.53
N ILE A 189 -0.63 -1.32 -9.31
CA ILE A 189 -1.09 -2.33 -8.36
C ILE A 189 -2.28 -3.11 -8.93
N ALA A 190 -3.27 -2.43 -9.52
CA ALA A 190 -4.43 -3.11 -10.11
C ALA A 190 -4.06 -4.04 -11.27
N TYR A 191 -3.10 -3.66 -12.12
CA TYR A 191 -2.54 -4.54 -13.14
C TYR A 191 -1.86 -5.77 -12.51
N GLU A 192 -1.02 -5.58 -11.49
CA GLU A 192 -0.32 -6.69 -10.82
C GLU A 192 -1.32 -7.67 -10.19
N ARG A 193 -2.33 -7.16 -9.49
CA ARG A 193 -3.37 -7.97 -8.85
C ARG A 193 -4.23 -8.73 -9.86
N ALA A 194 -4.55 -8.13 -11.00
CA ALA A 194 -5.22 -8.84 -12.10
C ALA A 194 -4.34 -9.97 -12.68
N GLY A 195 -3.03 -9.75 -12.78
CA GLY A 195 -2.06 -10.79 -13.15
C GLY A 195 -2.05 -11.96 -12.17
N VAL A 196 -2.03 -11.67 -10.87
CA VAL A 196 -2.11 -12.68 -9.78
C VAL A 196 -3.40 -13.48 -9.90
N PHE A 197 -4.54 -12.81 -10.09
CA PHE A 197 -5.82 -13.48 -10.31
C PHE A 197 -5.78 -14.42 -11.51
N HIS A 198 -5.37 -13.94 -12.69
CA HIS A 198 -5.36 -14.75 -13.91
C HIS A 198 -4.40 -15.93 -13.81
N PHE A 199 -3.25 -15.74 -13.15
CA PHE A 199 -2.31 -16.83 -12.89
C PHE A 199 -2.93 -17.91 -11.99
N SER A 200 -3.59 -17.50 -10.91
CA SER A 200 -4.20 -18.41 -9.94
C SER A 200 -5.32 -19.28 -10.53
N VAL A 201 -6.06 -18.78 -11.53
CA VAL A 201 -7.12 -19.53 -12.24
C VAL A 201 -6.60 -20.28 -13.47
N GLY A 202 -5.28 -20.33 -13.67
CA GLY A 202 -4.63 -21.10 -14.74
C GLY A 202 -4.52 -20.40 -16.10
N ASN A 203 -4.91 -19.11 -16.20
CA ASN A 203 -4.81 -18.34 -17.44
C ASN A 203 -3.46 -17.60 -17.55
N SER A 204 -2.39 -18.36 -17.73
CA SER A 204 -1.01 -17.85 -17.74
C SER A 204 -0.73 -16.82 -18.84
N SER A 205 -1.34 -16.97 -20.02
CA SER A 205 -1.18 -16.03 -21.14
C SER A 205 -1.73 -14.64 -20.79
N LEU A 206 -2.91 -14.59 -20.18
CA LEU A 206 -3.51 -13.33 -19.77
C LEU A 206 -2.76 -12.75 -18.56
N ALA A 207 -2.33 -13.60 -17.62
CA ALA A 207 -1.51 -13.18 -16.50
C ALA A 207 -0.24 -12.43 -16.94
N SER A 208 0.53 -12.98 -17.88
CA SER A 208 1.73 -12.33 -18.44
C SER A 208 1.42 -10.96 -19.07
N GLN A 209 0.30 -10.83 -19.79
CA GLN A 209 -0.12 -9.53 -20.33
C GLN A 209 -0.38 -8.49 -19.24
N TYR A 210 -1.05 -8.88 -18.14
CA TYR A 210 -1.29 -7.99 -17.00
C TYR A 210 0.00 -7.65 -16.25
N TYR A 211 0.89 -8.62 -16.03
CA TYR A 211 2.19 -8.37 -15.40
C TYR A 211 3.09 -7.46 -16.24
N GLY A 212 3.13 -7.64 -17.57
CA GLY A 212 3.87 -6.75 -18.47
C GLY A 212 3.35 -5.31 -18.41
N LYS A 213 2.03 -5.12 -18.30
CA LYS A 213 1.43 -3.79 -18.09
C LYS A 213 1.75 -3.22 -16.71
N ALA A 214 1.68 -4.03 -15.66
CA ALA A 214 2.07 -3.62 -14.31
C ALA A 214 3.54 -3.15 -14.28
N HIS A 215 4.44 -3.93 -14.87
CA HIS A 215 5.86 -3.59 -15.02
C HIS A 215 6.06 -2.24 -15.73
N ALA A 216 5.40 -2.03 -16.88
CA ALA A 216 5.48 -0.75 -17.60
C ALA A 216 4.92 0.43 -16.77
N SER A 217 3.84 0.23 -16.03
CA SER A 217 3.28 1.25 -15.13
C SER A 217 4.22 1.56 -13.97
N TYR A 218 4.86 0.57 -13.34
CA TYR A 218 5.86 0.78 -12.29
C TYR A 218 7.07 1.57 -12.81
N LEU A 219 7.57 1.26 -14.01
CA LEU A 219 8.65 2.04 -14.64
C LEU A 219 8.23 3.48 -14.92
N THR A 220 7.04 3.69 -15.46
CA THR A 220 6.52 5.04 -15.76
C THR A 220 6.34 5.87 -14.49
N TRP A 221 5.96 5.24 -13.39
CA TRP A 221 5.88 5.88 -12.07
C TRP A 221 7.26 6.16 -11.44
N GLY A 222 8.32 5.47 -11.89
CA GLY A 222 9.69 5.57 -11.35
C GLY A 222 10.02 4.56 -10.25
N ALA A 223 9.17 3.56 -10.04
CA ALA A 223 9.37 2.48 -9.07
C ALA A 223 10.18 1.31 -9.67
N CYS A 224 11.39 1.61 -10.16
CA CYS A 224 12.25 0.65 -10.86
C CYS A 224 12.56 -0.61 -10.04
N CYS A 225 12.82 -0.47 -8.74
CA CYS A 225 13.09 -1.61 -7.86
C CYS A 225 11.88 -2.54 -7.74
N LYS A 226 10.67 -1.99 -7.68
CA LYS A 226 9.43 -2.79 -7.69
C LYS A 226 9.18 -3.43 -9.06
N ALA A 227 9.48 -2.74 -10.15
CA ALA A 227 9.39 -3.30 -11.50
C ALA A 227 10.32 -4.52 -11.66
N GLU A 228 11.58 -4.40 -11.24
CA GLU A 228 12.55 -5.50 -11.25
C GLU A 228 12.12 -6.67 -10.35
N HIS A 229 11.60 -6.37 -9.15
CA HIS A 229 11.05 -7.38 -8.26
C HIS A 229 9.90 -8.15 -8.92
N LEU A 230 9.01 -7.47 -9.64
CA LEU A 230 7.91 -8.13 -10.36
C LEU A 230 8.45 -9.09 -11.43
N CYS A 231 9.43 -8.68 -12.23
CA CYS A 231 10.07 -9.54 -13.25
C CYS A 231 10.68 -10.82 -12.65
N GLN A 232 11.24 -10.73 -11.45
CA GLN A 232 11.90 -11.88 -10.80
C GLN A 232 10.91 -12.89 -10.22
N HIS A 233 9.69 -12.46 -9.90
CA HIS A 233 8.71 -13.26 -9.15
C HIS A 233 7.40 -13.51 -9.91
N SER A 234 7.31 -13.14 -11.19
CA SER A 234 6.10 -13.33 -12.00
C SER A 234 6.45 -13.64 -13.46
N PRO A 235 5.62 -14.43 -14.15
CA PRO A 235 5.81 -14.71 -15.57
C PRO A 235 5.44 -13.48 -16.39
N ILE A 236 6.44 -12.69 -16.77
CA ILE A 236 6.28 -11.57 -17.73
C ILE A 236 6.56 -12.07 -19.13
#